data_AF-G0AFT0-F1
#
_entry.id   AF-G0AFT0-F1
#
_cell.length_a   1.000
_cell.length_b   1.000
_cell.length_c   1.000
_cell.angle_alpha   90.00
_cell.angle_beta   90.00
_cell.angle_gamma   90.00
#
_symmetry.space_group_name_H-M   'P 1'
#
loop_
_entity.id
_entity.type
_entity.pdbx_description
1 polymer ?
#
loop_
_entity_poly.entity_id
_entity_poly.type
_entity_poly.pdbx_seq_one_letter_code
_entity_poly.pdbx_strand_id
1 'polypeptide(L)'
;MKQRPPVVGQRSGDQPITAAPGREVFSASRRNLMLLAGVSFAMMSIPRWLQQASAQTVTPAVPPSSANTQQQANFMALSALLTGAPKLNPRTGARLYSALSTQAIEFEKQAAALWQYSLDHKIKDVDNLAAAVGTDSALSLVLHRIISGWYLGTVGDGGVTGGAKVIAFEQALMFDQVRDAVVVPTYCRAAPGYWTTQPAVLKARV
;
A
#
# COMPACT_ATOMS: atom_id res chain seq x y z
N MET A 1 2.03 26.14 32.95
CA MET A 1 0.58 26.06 32.68
C MET A 1 -0.13 27.10 33.54
N LYS A 2 -0.61 28.19 32.93
CA LYS A 2 -1.37 29.24 33.62
C LYS A 2 -2.87 28.93 33.48
N GLN A 3 -3.57 28.87 34.61
CA GLN A 3 -4.97 28.47 34.74
C GLN A 3 -5.93 29.55 34.24
N ARG A 4 -7.05 29.13 33.64
CA ARG A 4 -8.18 29.96 33.16
C ARG A 4 -9.23 30.06 34.28
N PRO A 5 -9.86 31.23 34.55
CA PRO A 5 -10.85 31.38 35.62
C PRO A 5 -12.26 30.92 35.19
N PRO A 6 -13.17 30.60 36.15
CA PRO A 6 -14.52 30.09 35.89
C PRO A 6 -15.55 31.22 35.74
N VAL A 7 -16.59 30.99 34.93
CA VAL A 7 -17.77 31.85 34.86
C VAL A 7 -18.96 31.11 35.49
N VAL A 8 -19.47 31.67 36.59
CA VAL A 8 -20.76 31.34 37.20
C VAL A 8 -21.71 32.50 36.91
N GLY A 9 -22.93 32.18 36.46
CA GLY A 9 -24.02 33.13 36.27
C GLY A 9 -25.33 32.39 36.08
N GLN A 10 -26.04 32.18 37.19
CA GLN A 10 -27.35 31.55 37.29
C GLN A 10 -28.43 32.64 37.39
N ARG A 11 -29.57 32.51 36.70
CA ARG A 11 -30.85 33.02 37.23
C ARG A 11 -32.08 32.29 36.69
N SER A 12 -32.93 31.99 37.66
CA SER A 12 -34.16 31.21 37.68
C SER A 12 -35.37 31.99 37.17
N GLY A 13 -36.42 31.28 36.75
CA GLY A 13 -37.77 31.82 36.56
C GLY A 13 -38.76 30.75 36.08
N ASP A 14 -39.50 30.16 37.02
CA ASP A 14 -40.63 29.24 36.79
C ASP A 14 -41.96 30.00 36.57
N GLN A 15 -42.94 29.30 35.99
CA GLN A 15 -44.13 29.74 35.22
C GLN A 15 -45.28 30.48 35.97
N PRO A 16 -46.38 30.89 35.29
CA PRO A 16 -47.53 29.97 35.13
C PRO A 16 -48.30 30.02 33.78
N ILE A 17 -49.04 28.93 33.57
CA ILE A 17 -49.93 28.54 32.47
C ILE A 17 -51.34 29.16 32.58
N THR A 18 -51.95 29.58 31.46
CA THR A 18 -53.41 29.81 31.29
C THR A 18 -53.81 29.60 29.81
N ALA A 19 -54.98 29.01 29.58
CA ALA A 19 -55.38 28.29 28.37
C ALA A 19 -56.41 28.99 27.45
N ALA A 20 -56.28 28.72 26.13
CA ALA A 20 -57.27 28.56 25.03
C ALA A 20 -58.25 29.72 24.68
N PRO A 21 -58.92 29.77 23.48
CA PRO A 21 -59.02 28.79 22.39
C PRO A 21 -58.86 29.38 20.95
N GLY A 22 -58.95 28.50 19.93
CA GLY A 22 -59.27 28.91 18.55
C GLY A 22 -58.30 28.41 17.48
N ARG A 23 -58.35 27.12 17.13
CA ARG A 23 -57.80 26.61 15.86
C ARG A 23 -58.96 26.17 14.98
N GLU A 24 -59.33 27.04 14.04
CA GLU A 24 -60.13 26.64 12.90
C GLU A 24 -59.26 25.94 11.84
N VAL A 25 -59.95 25.04 11.17
CA VAL A 25 -59.55 24.03 10.20
C VAL A 25 -58.99 24.68 8.93
N PHE A 26 -57.82 24.23 8.46
CA PHE A 26 -57.41 24.45 7.07
C PHE A 26 -57.07 23.13 6.38
N SER A 27 -58.11 22.63 5.71
CA SER A 27 -58.16 21.90 4.43
C SER A 27 -56.88 21.21 3.95
N ALA A 28 -56.90 19.88 4.03
CA ALA A 28 -56.02 19.00 3.27
C ALA A 28 -56.44 18.99 1.80
N SER A 29 -55.84 19.86 0.96
CA SER A 29 -56.00 19.77 -0.50
C SER A 29 -54.82 20.43 -1.23
N ARG A 30 -53.63 19.85 -1.09
CA ARG A 30 -52.46 20.18 -1.94
C ARG A 30 -51.62 18.98 -2.36
N ARG A 31 -52.03 17.77 -1.99
CA ARG A 31 -51.25 16.53 -2.25
C ARG A 31 -51.65 15.77 -3.50
N ASN A 32 -52.80 16.08 -4.12
CA ASN A 32 -53.29 15.36 -5.30
C ASN A 32 -53.15 16.12 -6.64
N LEU A 33 -52.56 17.32 -6.64
CA LEU A 33 -52.43 18.12 -7.87
C LEU A 33 -51.01 18.18 -8.44
N MET A 34 -50.22 17.12 -8.25
CA MET A 34 -48.92 16.93 -8.91
C MET A 34 -48.74 15.46 -9.34
N LEU A 35 -49.82 14.79 -9.75
CA LEU A 35 -49.77 13.42 -10.29
C LEU A 35 -50.18 13.31 -11.77
N LEU A 36 -50.39 14.43 -12.47
CA LEU A 36 -50.93 14.42 -13.84
C LEU A 36 -50.30 15.54 -14.71
N ALA A 37 -48.98 15.53 -14.91
CA ALA A 37 -48.33 16.21 -16.05
C ALA A 37 -46.83 15.84 -16.09
N GLY A 38 -46.42 14.99 -17.03
CA GLY A 38 -44.99 14.77 -17.28
C GLY A 38 -44.65 13.38 -17.82
N VAL A 39 -45.31 12.94 -18.88
CA VAL A 39 -44.83 11.81 -19.68
C VAL A 39 -43.88 12.38 -20.74
N SER A 40 -42.67 11.82 -20.82
CA SER A 40 -41.65 11.99 -21.88
C SER A 40 -40.65 13.16 -21.76
N PHE A 41 -39.65 13.06 -20.87
CA PHE A 41 -38.21 13.28 -21.16
C PHE A 41 -37.35 13.00 -19.90
N ALA A 42 -37.24 11.73 -19.49
CA ALA A 42 -36.42 11.36 -18.32
C ALA A 42 -35.58 10.11 -18.60
N MET A 43 -34.77 10.16 -19.65
CA MET A 43 -33.73 9.16 -19.91
C MET A 43 -32.47 9.84 -20.46
N MET A 44 -31.92 10.87 -19.79
CA MET A 44 -30.56 11.33 -20.11
C MET A 44 -29.86 12.19 -19.06
N SER A 45 -30.13 11.98 -17.78
CA SER A 45 -29.41 12.67 -16.70
C SER A 45 -29.12 11.74 -15.52
N ILE A 46 -28.56 10.57 -15.80
CA ILE A 46 -27.77 9.88 -14.78
C ILE A 46 -26.45 10.66 -14.70
N PRO A 47 -26.17 11.34 -13.57
CA PRO A 47 -24.93 12.08 -13.46
C PRO A 47 -23.75 11.08 -13.51
N ARG A 48 -22.71 11.40 -14.27
CA ARG A 48 -21.58 10.49 -14.58
C ARG A 48 -20.92 9.85 -13.36
N TRP A 49 -21.05 10.43 -12.17
CA TRP A 49 -20.53 9.84 -10.92
C TRP A 49 -21.27 8.56 -10.49
N LEU A 50 -22.46 8.28 -11.03
CA LEU A 50 -23.19 7.02 -10.80
C LEU A 50 -22.85 5.92 -11.83
N GLN A 51 -22.18 6.26 -12.94
CA GLN A 51 -21.77 5.30 -13.98
C GLN A 51 -20.41 4.65 -13.71
N GLN A 52 -19.69 5.08 -12.67
CA GLN A 52 -18.40 4.52 -12.28
C GLN A 52 -18.53 3.34 -11.30
N ALA A 53 -19.60 2.55 -11.42
CA ALA A 53 -19.67 1.21 -10.85
C ALA A 53 -19.52 0.21 -11.99
N SER A 54 -18.39 0.28 -12.71
CA SER A 54 -18.01 -0.79 -13.63
C SER A 54 -17.90 -2.06 -12.80
N ALA A 55 -18.80 -3.01 -13.06
CA ALA A 55 -18.66 -4.38 -12.63
C ALA A 55 -17.22 -4.81 -12.92
N GLN A 56 -16.47 -5.19 -11.89
CA GLN A 56 -15.20 -5.86 -12.09
C GLN A 56 -15.55 -7.16 -12.81
N THR A 57 -15.34 -7.19 -14.13
CA THR A 57 -15.24 -8.46 -14.84
C THR A 57 -14.09 -9.18 -14.16
N VAL A 58 -14.43 -10.18 -13.35
CA VAL A 58 -13.46 -11.15 -12.85
C VAL A 58 -12.97 -11.86 -14.10
N THR A 59 -11.91 -11.35 -14.71
CA THR A 59 -11.13 -12.11 -15.66
C THR A 59 -10.71 -13.37 -14.91
N PRO A 60 -11.16 -14.57 -15.33
CA PRO A 60 -10.71 -15.79 -14.70
C PRO A 60 -9.19 -15.78 -14.73
N ALA A 61 -8.58 -15.98 -13.56
CA ALA A 61 -7.14 -16.09 -13.44
C ALA A 61 -6.70 -17.25 -14.33
N VAL A 62 -6.12 -16.94 -15.49
CA VAL A 62 -5.42 -17.93 -16.28
C VAL A 62 -4.33 -18.47 -15.37
N PRO A 63 -4.31 -19.77 -15.05
CA PRO A 63 -3.24 -20.33 -14.24
C PRO A 63 -1.92 -19.98 -14.93
N PRO A 64 -0.94 -19.41 -14.21
CA PRO A 64 0.33 -19.08 -14.82
C PRO A 64 0.89 -20.34 -15.48
N SER A 65 1.42 -20.20 -16.69
CA SER A 65 2.14 -21.29 -17.35
C SER A 65 3.18 -21.87 -16.37
N SER A 66 3.35 -23.19 -16.36
CA SER A 66 4.25 -23.89 -15.41
C SER A 66 5.68 -23.33 -15.42
N ALA A 67 6.15 -22.87 -16.59
CA ALA A 67 7.43 -22.16 -16.74
C ALA A 67 7.51 -20.88 -15.89
N ASN A 68 6.42 -20.09 -15.84
CA ASN A 68 6.33 -18.86 -15.07
C ASN A 68 6.37 -19.15 -13.55
N THR A 69 5.77 -20.26 -13.11
CA THR A 69 5.82 -20.71 -11.71
C THR A 69 7.24 -21.08 -11.27
N GLN A 70 8.01 -21.80 -12.08
CA GLN A 70 9.40 -22.14 -11.74
C GLN A 70 10.31 -20.91 -11.74
N GLN A 71 10.14 -19.99 -12.70
CA GLN A 71 10.91 -18.74 -12.73
C GLN A 71 10.63 -17.88 -11.49
N GLN A 72 9.37 -17.79 -11.06
CA GLN A 72 9.02 -17.08 -9.81
C GLN A 72 9.61 -17.76 -8.57
N ALA A 73 9.63 -19.09 -8.52
CA ALA A 73 10.26 -19.83 -7.42
C ALA A 73 11.78 -19.58 -7.38
N ASN A 74 12.45 -19.61 -8.53
CA ASN A 74 13.87 -19.28 -8.65
C ASN A 74 14.14 -17.83 -8.25
N PHE A 75 13.28 -16.89 -8.65
CA PHE A 75 13.36 -15.50 -8.23
C PHE A 75 13.25 -15.33 -6.71
N MET A 76 12.36 -16.08 -6.05
CA MET A 76 12.23 -16.07 -4.59
C MET A 76 13.49 -16.61 -3.91
N ALA A 77 14.08 -17.68 -4.43
CA ALA A 77 15.33 -18.25 -3.91
C ALA A 77 16.50 -17.27 -4.09
N LEU A 78 16.65 -16.69 -5.27
CA LEU A 78 17.64 -15.64 -5.55
C LEU A 78 17.43 -14.43 -4.62
N SER A 79 16.19 -13.99 -4.44
CA SER A 79 15.85 -12.87 -3.55
C SER A 79 16.24 -13.15 -2.10
N ALA A 80 16.01 -14.37 -1.61
CA ALA A 80 16.41 -14.76 -0.25
C ALA A 80 17.94 -14.74 -0.08
N LEU A 81 18.69 -15.20 -1.08
CA LEU A 81 20.15 -15.13 -1.10
C LEU A 81 20.65 -13.68 -1.12
N LEU A 82 20.09 -12.83 -1.99
CA LEU A 82 20.50 -11.44 -2.15
C LEU A 82 20.18 -10.55 -0.95
N THR A 83 19.11 -10.85 -0.21
CA THR A 83 18.69 -10.06 0.95
C THR A 83 19.22 -10.61 2.27
N GLY A 84 19.76 -11.83 2.28
CA GLY A 84 20.07 -12.56 3.51
C GLY A 84 18.84 -12.85 4.39
N ALA A 85 17.63 -12.59 3.90
CA ALA A 85 16.41 -12.74 4.65
C ALA A 85 15.82 -14.16 4.45
N PRO A 86 15.74 -15.00 5.50
CA PRO A 86 15.34 -16.40 5.35
C PRO A 86 13.86 -16.59 5.00
N LYS A 87 13.02 -15.58 5.21
CA LYS A 87 11.58 -15.63 4.96
C LYS A 87 11.09 -14.35 4.30
N LEU A 88 10.96 -14.38 2.99
CA LEU A 88 10.37 -13.30 2.19
C LEU A 88 8.87 -13.55 1.97
N ASN A 89 8.08 -12.48 1.90
CA ASN A 89 6.65 -12.60 1.62
C ASN A 89 6.43 -12.99 0.15
N PRO A 90 5.81 -14.15 -0.16
CA PRO A 90 5.65 -14.62 -1.53
C PRO A 90 4.73 -13.72 -2.37
N ARG A 91 3.74 -13.06 -1.76
CA ARG A 91 2.85 -12.12 -2.47
C ARG A 91 3.61 -10.87 -2.89
N THR A 92 4.48 -10.35 -2.03
CA THR A 92 5.35 -9.20 -2.35
C THR A 92 6.36 -9.59 -3.42
N GLY A 93 6.96 -10.77 -3.31
CA GLY A 93 7.89 -11.29 -4.32
C GLY A 93 7.27 -11.42 -5.71
N ALA A 94 6.06 -11.98 -5.82
CA ALA A 94 5.36 -12.08 -7.10
C ALA A 94 5.08 -10.71 -7.73
N ARG A 95 4.67 -9.72 -6.92
CA ARG A 95 4.45 -8.34 -7.38
C ARG A 95 5.75 -7.65 -7.79
N LEU A 96 6.82 -7.89 -7.04
CA LEU A 96 8.14 -7.34 -7.31
C LEU A 96 8.71 -7.89 -8.62
N TYR A 97 8.65 -9.22 -8.81
CA TYR A 97 9.03 -9.89 -10.05
C TYR A 97 8.30 -9.29 -11.25
N SER A 98 6.96 -9.24 -11.19
CA SER A 98 6.14 -8.67 -12.27
C SER A 98 6.48 -7.20 -12.58
N ALA A 99 6.72 -6.39 -11.56
CA ALA A 99 7.08 -4.98 -11.75
C ALA A 99 8.47 -4.82 -12.41
N LEU A 100 9.45 -5.60 -11.97
CA LEU A 100 10.80 -5.58 -12.55
C LEU A 100 10.82 -6.10 -13.99
N SER A 101 10.07 -7.17 -14.29
CA SER A 101 9.88 -7.68 -15.66
C SER A 101 9.27 -6.63 -16.59
N THR A 102 8.38 -5.77 -16.08
CA THR A 102 7.75 -4.72 -16.88
C THR A 102 8.69 -3.52 -17.09
N GLN A 103 9.53 -3.20 -16.11
CA GLN A 103 10.36 -2.00 -16.14
C GLN A 103 11.65 -2.20 -16.97
N ALA A 104 12.22 -3.41 -16.98
CA ALA A 104 13.53 -3.66 -17.56
C ALA A 104 13.48 -4.76 -18.62
N ILE A 105 13.88 -4.39 -19.84
CA ILE A 105 14.08 -5.33 -20.95
C ILE A 105 15.14 -6.35 -20.52
N GLU A 106 14.91 -7.63 -20.83
CA GLU A 106 15.72 -8.79 -20.43
C GLU A 106 15.78 -9.10 -18.91
N PHE A 107 15.02 -8.43 -18.03
CA PHE A 107 15.09 -8.68 -16.59
C PHE A 107 14.93 -10.17 -16.24
N GLU A 108 13.93 -10.84 -16.80
CA GLU A 108 13.64 -12.25 -16.49
C GLU A 108 14.81 -13.16 -16.86
N LYS A 109 15.43 -12.91 -18.02
CA LYS A 109 16.60 -13.65 -18.49
C LYS A 109 17.82 -13.38 -17.62
N GLN A 110 18.08 -12.12 -17.28
CA GLN A 110 19.21 -11.72 -16.44
C GLN A 110 19.06 -12.25 -15.01
N ALA A 111 17.86 -12.21 -14.43
CA ALA A 111 17.57 -12.80 -13.12
C ALA A 111 17.75 -14.32 -13.12
N ALA A 112 17.29 -15.00 -14.18
CA ALA A 112 17.52 -16.44 -14.35
C ALA A 112 19.02 -16.77 -14.49
N ALA A 113 19.77 -15.98 -15.27
CA ALA A 113 21.21 -16.14 -15.43
C ALA A 113 21.96 -15.90 -14.12
N LEU A 114 21.58 -14.87 -13.34
CA LEU A 114 22.16 -14.59 -12.03
C LEU A 114 21.91 -15.73 -11.04
N TRP A 115 20.68 -16.27 -11.03
CA TRP A 115 20.36 -17.44 -10.20
C TRP A 115 21.18 -18.66 -10.62
N GLN A 116 21.24 -18.98 -11.90
CA GLN A 116 22.02 -20.11 -12.42
C GLN A 116 23.51 -19.96 -12.08
N TYR A 117 24.08 -18.75 -12.24
CA TYR A 117 25.45 -18.45 -11.87
C TYR A 117 25.73 -18.78 -10.40
N SER A 118 24.81 -18.40 -9.50
CA SER A 118 24.95 -18.69 -8.06
C SER A 118 24.96 -20.19 -7.77
N LEU A 119 24.17 -20.98 -8.50
CA LEU A 119 24.11 -22.44 -8.37
C LEU A 119 25.39 -23.11 -8.90
N ASP A 120 25.83 -22.73 -10.08
CA ASP A 120 27.01 -23.30 -10.74
C ASP A 120 28.28 -23.09 -9.90
N HIS A 121 28.39 -21.92 -9.26
CA HIS A 121 29.53 -21.55 -8.42
C HIS A 121 29.30 -21.85 -6.93
N LYS A 122 28.16 -22.44 -6.55
CA LYS A 122 27.79 -22.81 -5.17
C LYS A 122 27.89 -21.63 -4.19
N ILE A 123 27.55 -20.42 -4.64
CA ILE A 123 27.60 -19.21 -3.84
C ILE A 123 26.43 -19.20 -2.85
N LYS A 124 26.69 -18.83 -1.59
CA LYS A 124 25.71 -18.91 -0.49
C LYS A 124 25.36 -17.58 0.16
N ASP A 125 26.08 -16.52 -0.19
CA ASP A 125 25.94 -15.20 0.40
C ASP A 125 26.02 -14.11 -0.68
N VAL A 126 25.45 -12.95 -0.36
CA VAL A 126 25.33 -11.82 -1.28
C VAL A 126 26.69 -11.19 -1.61
N ASP A 127 27.62 -11.15 -0.66
CA ASP A 127 28.92 -10.48 -0.84
C ASP A 127 29.76 -11.22 -1.87
N ASN A 128 29.84 -12.55 -1.78
CA ASN A 128 30.51 -13.38 -2.76
C ASN A 128 29.83 -13.32 -4.14
N LEU A 129 28.49 -13.27 -4.19
CA LEU A 129 27.78 -13.14 -5.47
C LEU A 129 28.06 -11.78 -6.12
N ALA A 130 27.98 -10.70 -5.36
CA ALA A 130 28.25 -9.35 -5.84
C ALA A 130 29.69 -9.18 -6.32
N ALA A 131 30.66 -9.75 -5.60
CA ALA A 131 32.06 -9.77 -6.04
C ALA A 131 32.24 -10.55 -7.34
N ALA A 132 31.60 -11.72 -7.46
CA ALA A 132 31.73 -12.59 -8.62
C ALA A 132 31.12 -12.01 -9.91
N VAL A 133 29.99 -11.30 -9.81
CA VAL A 133 29.33 -10.65 -10.97
C VAL A 133 29.69 -9.18 -11.15
N GLY A 134 30.59 -8.64 -10.33
CA GLY A 134 30.91 -7.21 -10.29
C GLY A 134 31.48 -6.65 -11.59
N THR A 135 32.13 -7.48 -12.41
CA THR A 135 32.65 -7.08 -13.73
C THR A 135 31.60 -7.16 -14.85
N ASP A 136 30.47 -7.83 -14.62
CA ASP A 136 29.34 -7.89 -15.56
C ASP A 136 28.33 -6.80 -15.19
N SER A 137 28.33 -5.70 -15.96
CA SER A 137 27.46 -4.56 -15.70
C SER A 137 25.97 -4.93 -15.74
N ALA A 138 25.57 -5.92 -16.53
CA ALA A 138 24.16 -6.30 -16.64
C ALA A 138 23.71 -7.12 -15.42
N LEU A 139 24.49 -8.13 -15.02
CA LEU A 139 24.18 -8.95 -13.85
C LEU A 139 24.29 -8.16 -12.55
N SER A 140 25.32 -7.32 -12.42
CA SER A 140 25.48 -6.41 -11.30
C SER A 140 24.28 -5.47 -11.19
N LEU A 141 23.81 -4.89 -12.30
CA LEU A 141 22.66 -4.00 -12.29
C LEU A 141 21.36 -4.71 -11.89
N VAL A 142 21.11 -5.94 -12.36
CA VAL A 142 19.94 -6.72 -11.94
C VAL A 142 20.01 -7.08 -10.46
N LEU A 143 21.18 -7.48 -9.96
CA LEU A 143 21.41 -7.73 -8.54
C LEU A 143 21.00 -6.50 -7.70
N HIS A 144 21.49 -5.31 -8.07
CA HIS A 144 21.17 -4.06 -7.37
C HIS A 144 19.69 -3.70 -7.46
N ARG A 145 19.03 -3.93 -8.60
CA ARG A 145 17.59 -3.68 -8.76
C ARG A 145 16.75 -4.57 -7.86
N ILE A 146 17.09 -5.85 -7.75
CA ILE A 146 16.37 -6.80 -6.88
C ILE A 146 16.52 -6.39 -5.42
N ILE A 147 17.75 -6.13 -4.96
CA ILE A 147 18.03 -5.69 -3.58
C ILE A 147 17.27 -4.39 -3.29
N SER A 148 17.40 -3.38 -4.16
CA SER A 148 16.72 -2.09 -3.99
C SER A 148 15.21 -2.24 -3.92
N GLY A 149 14.62 -3.07 -4.78
CA GLY A 149 13.18 -3.33 -4.79
C GLY A 149 12.67 -3.94 -3.49
N TRP A 150 13.42 -4.84 -2.86
CA TRP A 150 13.07 -5.43 -1.57
C TRP A 150 13.24 -4.44 -0.40
N TYR A 151 14.36 -3.71 -0.37
CA TYR A 151 14.65 -2.80 0.74
C TYR A 151 13.80 -1.54 0.72
N LEU A 152 13.62 -0.92 -0.45
CA LEU A 152 12.85 0.33 -0.59
C LEU A 152 11.36 0.05 -0.78
N GLY A 153 11.00 -1.15 -1.26
CA GLY A 153 9.61 -1.49 -1.57
C GLY A 153 9.07 -0.79 -2.82
N THR A 154 9.95 -0.22 -3.65
CA THR A 154 9.62 0.49 -4.88
C THR A 154 10.42 -0.02 -6.07
N VAL A 155 9.82 -0.01 -7.26
CA VAL A 155 10.47 -0.37 -8.53
C VAL A 155 10.32 0.82 -9.47
N GLY A 156 11.41 1.26 -10.09
CA GLY A 156 11.43 2.54 -10.79
C GLY A 156 12.49 3.47 -10.25
N ASP A 157 13.24 4.05 -11.15
CA ASP A 157 13.94 5.31 -10.98
C ASP A 157 12.87 6.40 -11.00
N GLY A 158 12.61 7.04 -9.86
CA GLY A 158 11.57 8.07 -9.66
C GLY A 158 11.78 9.37 -10.46
N GLY A 159 12.36 9.27 -11.65
CA GLY A 159 12.54 10.34 -12.61
C GLY A 159 11.26 10.74 -13.33
N VAL A 160 11.38 11.80 -14.12
CA VAL A 160 10.27 12.58 -14.68
C VAL A 160 9.48 11.83 -15.78
N THR A 161 10.04 10.76 -16.34
CA THR A 161 9.48 10.05 -17.51
C THR A 161 8.83 8.70 -17.19
N GLY A 162 8.88 8.25 -15.94
CA GLY A 162 8.25 7.01 -15.50
C GLY A 162 8.32 6.89 -13.98
N GLY A 163 7.21 7.18 -13.30
CA GLY A 163 7.20 7.23 -11.84
C GLY A 163 7.55 5.90 -11.18
N ALA A 164 8.20 5.97 -10.02
CA ALA A 164 8.45 4.79 -9.18
C ALA A 164 7.12 4.16 -8.74
N LYS A 165 7.00 2.85 -8.94
CA LYS A 165 5.85 2.05 -8.52
C LYS A 165 6.08 1.51 -7.12
N VAL A 166 5.20 1.85 -6.19
CA VAL A 166 5.20 1.27 -4.85
C VAL A 166 4.68 -0.17 -4.91
N ILE A 167 5.49 -1.11 -4.47
CA ILE A 167 5.18 -2.54 -4.38
C ILE A 167 4.80 -2.93 -2.96
N ALA A 168 5.57 -2.43 -1.99
CA ALA A 168 5.37 -2.62 -0.56
C ALA A 168 5.79 -1.34 0.18
N PHE A 169 5.04 -0.96 1.20
CA PHE A 169 5.41 0.15 2.08
C PHE A 169 5.80 -0.40 3.45
N GLU A 170 4.83 -0.96 4.18
CA GLU A 170 5.04 -1.53 5.51
C GLU A 170 5.98 -2.74 5.52
N GLN A 171 6.01 -3.50 4.43
CA GLN A 171 6.79 -4.73 4.29
C GLN A 171 8.14 -4.52 3.59
N ALA A 172 8.56 -3.27 3.39
CA ALA A 172 9.88 -2.97 2.84
C ALA A 172 10.97 -3.34 3.85
N LEU A 173 12.01 -4.06 3.41
CA LEU A 173 12.99 -4.66 4.33
C LEU A 173 13.83 -3.62 5.08
N MET A 174 13.96 -2.40 4.57
CA MET A 174 14.69 -1.34 5.29
C MET A 174 14.06 -1.04 6.66
N PHE A 175 12.75 -1.20 6.80
CA PHE A 175 12.10 -0.99 8.08
C PHE A 175 12.38 -2.11 9.06
N ASP A 176 12.47 -3.37 8.59
CA ASP A 176 12.71 -4.54 9.44
C ASP A 176 14.00 -4.43 10.27
N GLN A 177 15.05 -3.79 9.72
CA GLN A 177 16.33 -3.61 10.39
C GLN A 177 16.31 -2.62 11.57
N VAL A 178 15.30 -1.75 11.64
CA VAL A 178 15.20 -0.67 12.64
C VAL A 178 13.93 -0.74 13.48
N ARG A 179 13.14 -1.83 13.39
CA ARG A 179 11.82 -1.94 14.04
C ARG A 179 11.83 -1.89 15.55
N ASP A 180 12.97 -2.20 16.16
CA ASP A 180 13.19 -2.13 17.60
C ASP A 180 13.29 -0.68 18.11
N ALA A 181 13.68 0.27 17.24
CA ALA A 181 13.91 1.66 17.60
C ALA A 181 12.94 2.64 16.90
N VAL A 182 12.50 2.35 15.67
CA VAL A 182 11.76 3.29 14.83
C VAL A 182 10.49 2.64 14.28
N VAL A 183 9.36 3.35 14.38
CA VAL A 183 8.10 2.92 13.76
C VAL A 183 8.08 3.24 12.27
N VAL A 184 7.44 2.38 11.47
CA VAL A 184 7.15 2.69 10.07
C VAL A 184 6.29 3.96 10.02
N PRO A 185 6.62 4.95 9.16
CA PRO A 185 5.83 6.18 9.06
C PRO A 185 4.36 5.89 8.81
N THR A 186 3.46 6.74 9.31
CA THR A 186 1.98 6.58 9.30
C THR A 186 1.41 5.45 10.17
N TYR A 187 2.25 4.58 10.76
CA TYR A 187 1.81 3.50 11.66
C TYR A 187 2.08 3.82 13.13
N CYS A 188 1.02 3.91 13.93
CA CYS A 188 1.11 4.00 15.39
C CYS A 188 1.36 2.61 15.99
N ARG A 189 2.63 2.21 16.12
CA ARG A 189 3.02 0.91 16.71
C ARG A 189 3.62 0.99 18.12
N ALA A 190 4.04 2.17 18.52
CA ALA A 190 4.63 2.41 19.82
C ALA A 190 3.73 3.34 20.65
N ALA A 191 3.97 3.37 21.96
CA ALA A 191 3.30 4.32 22.84
C ALA A 191 3.64 5.77 22.44
N PRO A 192 2.72 6.73 22.63
CA PRO A 192 3.04 8.14 22.47
C PRO A 192 4.28 8.52 23.29
N GLY A 193 5.22 9.26 22.68
CA GLY A 193 6.45 9.66 23.36
C GLY A 193 7.54 8.57 23.43
N TYR A 194 7.40 7.43 22.75
CA TYR A 194 8.41 6.35 22.79
C TYR A 194 9.84 6.83 22.46
N TRP A 195 9.96 7.87 21.62
CA TRP A 195 11.23 8.47 21.19
C TRP A 195 12.01 9.18 22.30
N THR A 196 11.45 9.38 23.49
CA THR A 196 12.18 9.96 24.64
C THR A 196 13.09 8.95 25.32
N THR A 197 12.81 7.66 25.14
CA THR A 197 13.62 6.57 25.71
C THR A 197 14.76 6.24 24.76
N GLN A 198 15.98 6.17 25.27
CA GLN A 198 17.13 5.75 24.47
C GLN A 198 16.92 4.32 23.96
N PRO A 199 17.01 4.07 22.63
CA PRO A 199 16.92 2.72 22.10
C PRO A 199 18.03 1.83 22.66
N ALA A 200 17.72 0.57 22.95
CA ALA A 200 18.73 -0.39 23.34
C ALA A 200 19.73 -0.58 22.19
N VAL A 201 21.03 -0.50 22.46
CA VAL A 201 22.04 -0.86 21.46
C VAL A 201 22.02 -2.38 21.30
N LEU A 202 21.36 -2.87 20.25
CA LEU A 202 21.43 -4.28 19.91
C LEU A 202 22.86 -4.62 19.48
N LYS A 203 23.43 -5.68 20.05
CA LYS A 203 24.63 -6.30 19.47
C LYS A 203 24.26 -6.81 18.08
N ALA A 204 25.15 -6.61 17.10
CA ALA A 204 24.95 -7.12 15.75
C ALA A 204 24.60 -8.61 15.82
N ARG A 205 23.53 -9.00 15.12
CA ARG A 205 23.16 -10.41 14.94
C ARG A 205 24.25 -11.03 14.06
N VAL A 206 25.20 -11.74 14.67
CA VAL A 206 26.18 -12.59 13.99
C VAL A 206 25.49 -13.84 13.48
#